data_AF-A0A7C7MS41-F1
#
_entry.id   AF-A0A7C7MS41-F1
#
_cell.length_a   1.000
_cell.length_b   1.000
_cell.length_c   1.000
_cell.angle_alpha   90.00
_cell.angle_beta   90.00
_cell.angle_gamma   90.00
#
_symmetry.space_group_name_H-M   'P 1'
#
loop_
_entity.id
_entity.type
_entity.pdbx_description
1 polymer ?
#
loop_
_entity_poly.entity_id
_entity_poly.type
_entity_poly.pdbx_seq_one_letter_code
_entity_poly.pdbx_strand_id
1 'polypeptide(L)'
;MAKSKKGKKIMNMVYGLGAAVVIIGALFKIMHWPGGNEMLIAGLVTEALVFVISAFEPVEDELDWSLVYPELAGGASTANVAK
;
A
#
# COMPACT_ATOMS: atom_id res chain seq x y z
N MET A 1 -18.55 -9.33 11.09
CA MET A 1 -17.37 -8.67 10.49
C MET A 1 -16.76 -9.53 9.38
N ALA A 2 -17.44 -9.63 8.23
CA ALA A 2 -16.97 -10.40 7.08
C ALA A 2 -16.84 -9.49 5.84
N LYS A 3 -16.31 -8.28 6.02
CA LYS A 3 -15.95 -7.41 4.89
C LYS A 3 -14.67 -7.95 4.25
N SER A 4 -14.88 -8.99 3.45
CA SER A 4 -14.06 -9.53 2.36
C SER A 4 -12.54 -9.67 2.58
N LYS A 5 -12.10 -10.82 3.13
CA LYS A 5 -10.72 -11.34 2.96
C LYS A 5 -10.25 -11.33 1.49
N LYS A 6 -11.19 -11.36 0.52
CA LYS A 6 -10.89 -11.27 -0.91
C LYS A 6 -10.45 -9.87 -1.35
N GLY A 7 -11.08 -8.80 -0.85
CA GLY A 7 -10.76 -7.43 -1.24
C GLY A 7 -9.32 -7.05 -0.84
N LYS A 8 -8.97 -7.30 0.43
CA LYS A 8 -7.61 -7.11 0.94
C LYS A 8 -6.56 -7.90 0.17
N LYS A 9 -6.87 -9.16 -0.20
CA LYS A 9 -5.96 -10.00 -1.01
C LYS A 9 -5.74 -9.45 -2.42
N ILE A 10 -6.80 -8.92 -3.05
CA ILE A 10 -6.71 -8.31 -4.38
C ILE A 10 -5.85 -7.05 -4.31
N MET A 11 -6.02 -6.21 -3.29
CA MET A 11 -5.29 -4.96 -3.16
C MET A 11 -3.79 -5.19 -2.89
N ASN A 12 -3.44 -6.15 -2.02
CA ASN A 12 -2.05 -6.58 -1.87
C ASN A 12 -1.44 -7.11 -3.18
N MET A 13 -2.23 -7.79 -4.02
CA MET A 13 -1.78 -8.25 -5.33
C MET A 13 -1.56 -7.09 -6.30
N VAL A 14 -2.44 -6.07 -6.29
CA VAL A 14 -2.31 -4.86 -7.12
C VAL A 14 -1.05 -4.08 -6.73
N TYR A 15 -0.79 -3.89 -5.43
CA TYR A 15 0.46 -3.27 -4.95
C TYR A 15 1.70 -4.04 -5.43
N GLY A 16 1.71 -5.36 -5.28
CA GLY A 16 2.83 -6.19 -5.71
C GLY A 16 3.05 -6.20 -7.22
N LEU A 17 1.97 -6.22 -8.01
CA LEU A 17 2.03 -6.15 -9.47
C LEU A 17 2.49 -4.78 -9.97
N GLY A 18 2.00 -3.68 -9.38
CA GLY A 18 2.43 -2.32 -9.70
C GLY A 18 3.92 -2.14 -9.49
N ALA A 19 4.41 -2.53 -8.31
CA ALA A 19 5.83 -2.48 -7.97
C ALA A 19 6.69 -3.31 -8.95
N ALA A 20 6.23 -4.49 -9.37
CA ALA A 20 6.96 -5.31 -10.33
C ALA A 20 7.15 -4.59 -11.69
N VAL A 21 6.13 -3.89 -12.18
CA VAL A 21 6.21 -3.12 -13.43
C VAL A 21 7.22 -1.97 -13.30
N VAL A 22 7.21 -1.25 -12.16
CA VAL A 22 8.18 -0.18 -11.88
C VAL A 22 9.61 -0.72 -11.87
N ILE A 23 9.85 -1.86 -11.21
CA ILE A 23 11.17 -2.49 -11.13
C ILE A 23 11.67 -2.85 -12.54
N ILE A 24 10.80 -3.38 -13.41
CA ILE A 24 11.15 -3.67 -14.81
C ILE A 24 11.52 -2.38 -15.56
N GLY A 25 10.75 -1.31 -15.37
CA GLY A 25 11.06 -0.01 -15.97
C GLY A 25 12.41 0.56 -15.51
N ALA A 26 12.69 0.48 -14.22
CA ALA A 26 13.98 0.88 -13.64
C ALA A 26 15.14 0.03 -14.17
N LEU A 27 14.94 -1.28 -14.32
CA LEU A 27 15.93 -2.18 -14.92
C LEU A 27 16.28 -1.75 -16.35
N PHE A 28 15.29 -1.49 -17.19
CA PHE A 28 15.53 -1.00 -18.57
C PHE A 28 16.33 0.30 -18.58
N LYS A 29 16.01 1.22 -17.66
CA LYS A 29 16.72 2.50 -17.52
C LYS A 29 18.19 2.31 -17.13
N ILE A 30 18.49 1.42 -16.16
CA ILE A 30 19.86 1.13 -15.70
C ILE A 30 20.66 0.40 -16.78
N MET A 31 20.04 -0.56 -17.47
CA MET A 31 20.68 -1.34 -18.52
C MET A 31 20.85 -0.58 -19.85
N HIS A 32 20.35 0.65 -19.95
CA HIS A 32 20.37 1.47 -21.17
C HIS A 32 19.74 0.78 -22.37
N TRP A 33 18.76 -0.08 -22.12
CA TRP A 33 18.01 -0.73 -23.19
C TRP A 33 17.16 0.30 -23.96
N PRO A 34 16.93 0.09 -25.27
CA PRO A 34 16.07 0.97 -26.05
C PRO A 34 14.66 0.99 -25.43
N GLY A 35 14.07 2.18 -25.33
CA GLY A 35 12.76 2.36 -24.69
C GLY A 35 12.81 2.47 -23.16
N GLY A 36 13.98 2.60 -22.54
CA GLY A 36 14.09 2.61 -21.07
C GLY A 36 13.42 3.78 -20.37
N ASN A 37 13.30 4.94 -21.03
CA ASN A 37 12.53 6.06 -20.48
C ASN A 37 11.04 5.76 -20.53
N GLU A 38 10.57 5.23 -21.65
CA GLU A 38 9.18 4.91 -21.92
C GLU A 38 8.69 3.82 -20.95
N MET A 39 9.49 2.77 -20.75
CA MET A 39 9.18 1.71 -19.77
C MET A 39 9.18 2.23 -18.33
N LEU A 40 10.13 3.10 -17.96
CA LEU A 40 10.17 3.70 -16.63
C LEU A 40 8.94 4.59 -16.39
N ILE A 41 8.57 5.43 -17.36
CA ILE A 41 7.38 6.27 -17.30
C ILE A 41 6.12 5.41 -17.15
N ALA A 42 5.99 4.35 -17.94
CA ALA A 42 4.85 3.42 -17.84
C ALA A 42 4.74 2.78 -16.44
N GLY A 43 5.87 2.36 -15.86
CA GLY A 43 5.92 1.87 -14.49
C GLY A 43 5.49 2.91 -13.47
N LEU A 44 6.06 4.13 -13.54
CA LEU A 44 5.73 5.21 -12.60
C LEU A 44 4.27 5.65 -12.71
N VAL A 45 3.68 5.68 -13.91
CA VAL A 45 2.26 5.97 -14.10
C VAL A 45 1.39 4.86 -13.49
N THR A 46 1.79 3.60 -13.65
CA THR A 46 1.10 2.47 -13.00
C THR A 46 1.08 2.64 -11.49
N GLU A 47 2.24 2.98 -10.90
CA GLU A 47 2.37 3.20 -9.46
C GLU A 47 1.55 4.39 -8.96
N ALA A 48 1.52 5.49 -9.72
CA ALA A 48 0.70 6.65 -9.40
C ALA A 48 -0.80 6.29 -9.31
N LEU A 49 -1.30 5.46 -10.24
CA LEU A 49 -2.69 5.00 -10.20
C LEU A 49 -2.98 4.11 -9.00
N VAL A 50 -2.05 3.22 -8.66
CA VAL A 50 -2.17 2.34 -7.49
C VAL A 50 -2.23 3.17 -6.20
N PHE A 51 -1.39 4.19 -6.05
CA PHE A 51 -1.42 5.09 -4.89
C PHE A 51 -2.69 5.94 -4.81
N VAL A 52 -3.23 6.38 -5.95
CA VAL A 52 -4.51 7.10 -5.96
C VAL A 52 -5.63 6.20 -5.45
N ILE A 53 -5.66 4.93 -5.87
CA ILE A 53 -6.67 3.97 -5.41
C ILE A 53 -6.47 3.67 -3.91
N SER A 54 -5.22 3.51 -3.45
CA SER A 54 -4.91 3.23 -2.04
C SER A 54 -5.37 4.32 -1.11
N ALA A 55 -5.37 5.58 -1.56
CA ALA A 55 -5.81 6.72 -0.75
C ALA A 55 -7.30 6.65 -0.36
N PHE A 56 -8.11 5.86 -1.07
CA PHE A 56 -9.52 5.64 -0.77
C PHE A 56 -9.77 4.35 0.03
N GLU A 57 -8.72 3.58 0.36
CA GLU A 57 -8.88 2.42 1.24
C GLU A 57 -9.10 2.88 2.69
N PRO A 58 -10.04 2.25 3.41
CA PRO A 58 -10.21 2.52 4.83
C PRO A 58 -8.94 2.10 5.59
N VAL A 59 -8.45 2.97 6.47
CA VAL A 59 -7.36 2.66 7.40
C VAL A 59 -7.78 1.43 8.20
N GLU A 60 -6.93 0.40 8.20
CA GLU A 60 -7.22 -0.80 8.98
C GLU A 60 -7.14 -0.48 10.46
N ASP A 61 -8.17 -0.89 11.21
CA ASP A 61 -8.14 -0.79 12.67
C ASP A 61 -6.97 -1.63 13.20
N GLU A 62 -6.09 -1.01 13.98
CA GLU A 62 -5.01 -1.72 14.68
C GLU A 62 -5.62 -2.79 15.60
N LEU A 63 -4.99 -3.96 15.62
CA LEU A 63 -5.40 -5.05 16.53
C LEU A 63 -5.30 -4.56 17.97
N ASP A 64 -6.38 -4.73 18.74
CA ASP A 64 -6.40 -4.34 20.15
C ASP A 64 -5.53 -5.30 20.97
N TRP A 65 -4.25 -4.95 21.10
CA TRP A 65 -3.26 -5.71 21.86
C TRP A 65 -3.55 -5.74 23.36
N SER A 66 -4.44 -4.87 23.86
CA SER A 66 -4.85 -4.88 25.27
C SER A 66 -5.65 -6.12 25.65
N LEU A 67 -6.23 -6.82 24.66
CA LEU A 67 -6.92 -8.10 24.85
C LEU A 67 -5.96 -9.23 25.29
N VAL A 68 -4.67 -9.13 24.94
CA VAL A 68 -3.64 -10.13 25.28
C VAL A 68 -2.65 -9.59 26.32
N TYR A 69 -2.37 -8.29 26.27
CA TYR A 69 -1.49 -7.59 27.21
C TYR A 69 -2.26 -6.44 27.87
N PRO A 70 -3.01 -6.74 28.94
CA PRO A 70 -3.83 -5.75 29.64
C PRO A 70 -3.03 -4.53 30.10
N GLU A 71 -1.70 -4.66 30.31
CA GLU A 71 -0.80 -3.55 30.61
C GLU A 71 -0.79 -2.41 29.56
N LEU A 72 -1.23 -2.67 28.31
CA LEU A 72 -1.28 -1.69 27.23
C LEU A 72 -2.61 -0.93 27.15
N ALA A 73 -3.64 -1.32 27.92
CA ALA A 73 -5.00 -0.78 27.86
C ALA A 73 -5.10 0.73 28.19
N GLY A 74 -4.09 1.29 28.87
CA GLY A 74 -4.07 2.71 29.27
C GLY A 74 -3.41 3.68 28.28
N GLY A 75 -2.77 3.17 27.21
CA GLY A 75 -2.04 3.99 26.25
C GLY A 75 -2.85 4.44 25.03
N ALA A 76 -3.98 3.80 24.75
CA ALA A 76 -4.72 3.93 23.49
C ALA A 76 -5.72 5.11 23.46
N SER A 77 -5.50 6.19 24.20
CA SER A 77 -6.45 7.32 24.24
C SER A 77 -5.79 8.67 24.53
N THR A 78 -5.00 9.21 23.59
CA THR A 78 -4.67 10.65 23.58
C THR A 78 -4.62 11.32 22.19
N ALA A 79 -5.03 10.65 21.11
CA ALA A 79 -5.11 11.27 19.79
C ALA A 79 -6.57 11.30 19.31
N ASN A 80 -7.40 12.14 19.94
CA ASN A 80 -8.53 12.87 19.35
C ASN A 80 -9.42 13.42 20.47
N VAL A 81 -8.95 14.49 21.11
CA VAL A 81 -9.84 15.45 21.76
C VAL A 81 -9.55 16.82 21.14
N ALA A 82 -10.61 17.38 20.55
CA ALA A 82 -10.81 18.77 20.15
C ALA A 82 -10.23 19.23 18.79
N LYS A 83 -11.16 19.25 17.81
CA LYS A 83 -11.64 20.42 17.05
C LYS A 83 -10.66 21.22 16.20
#